data_AF-A0A9P7ERN9-F1
#
_entry.id   AF-A0A9P7ERN9-F1
#
_cell.length_a   1.000
_cell.length_b   1.000
_cell.length_c   1.000
_cell.angle_alpha   90.00
_cell.angle_beta   90.00
_cell.angle_gamma   90.00
#
_symmetry.space_group_name_H-M   'P 1'
#
loop_
_entity.id
_entity.type
_entity.pdbx_description
1 polymer ?
#
loop_
_entity_poly.entity_id
_entity_poly.type
_entity_poly.pdbx_seq_one_letter_code
_entity_poly.pdbx_strand_id
1 'polypeptide(L)' 'EGFSVLPHEWDDDEYPSHEIIWSGQQGTKELRIPLPDFIWRPRAIKWCQALDVMFRLLELADTD' A
#
# COMPACT_ATOMS: atom_id res chain seq x y z
N GLU A 1 10.66 7.91 -1.41
CA GLU A 1 9.79 7.18 -2.35
C GLU A 1 8.33 7.36 -1.94
N GLY A 2 7.39 7.18 -2.87
CA GLY A 2 5.96 7.40 -2.64
C GLY A 2 5.22 6.24 -1.97
N PHE A 3 5.90 5.11 -1.73
CA PHE A 3 5.32 3.91 -1.13
C PHE A 3 4.04 3.42 -1.85
N SER A 4 3.97 3.57 -3.17
CA SER A 4 2.82 3.16 -4.01
C SER A 4 1.52 3.94 -3.75
N VAL A 5 1.60 5.18 -3.25
CA VAL A 5 0.42 6.06 -3.07
C VAL A 5 0.40 7.28 -4.00
N LEU A 6 1.39 7.41 -4.87
CA LEU A 6 1.44 8.47 -5.87
C LEU A 6 0.84 7.98 -7.20
N PRO A 7 0.07 8.80 -7.93
CA PRO A 7 -0.58 8.37 -9.17
C PRO A 7 0.35 7.75 -10.21
N HIS A 8 1.55 8.33 -10.39
CA HIS A 8 2.56 7.83 -11.33
C HIS A 8 3.18 6.48 -10.94
N GLU A 9 2.90 5.96 -9.73
CA GLU A 9 3.30 4.63 -9.28
C GLU A 9 2.24 3.58 -9.63
N TRP A 10 1.11 3.97 -10.23
CA TRP A 10 0.01 3.09 -10.61
C TRP A 10 -0.01 2.87 -12.13
N ASP A 11 -0.37 1.65 -12.55
CA ASP A 11 -0.29 1.24 -13.96
C ASP A 11 -1.10 2.14 -14.92
N ASP A 12 -2.25 2.65 -14.46
CA ASP A 12 -3.18 3.47 -15.25
C ASP A 12 -3.45 4.86 -14.63
N ASP A 13 -2.56 5.37 -13.77
CA ASP A 13 -2.77 6.59 -12.95
C ASP A 13 -4.02 6.53 -12.03
N GLU A 14 -4.63 5.36 -11.88
CA GLU A 14 -5.80 5.08 -11.04
C GLU A 14 -5.46 4.22 -9.83
N TYR A 15 -6.11 4.49 -8.69
CA TYR A 15 -5.90 3.70 -7.49
C TYR A 15 -6.49 2.29 -7.69
N PRO A 16 -5.85 1.23 -7.18
CA PRO A 16 -6.36 -0.13 -7.37
C PRO A 16 -7.78 -0.28 -6.80
N SER A 17 -8.73 -0.63 -7.67
CA SER A 17 -10.15 -0.81 -7.30
C SER A 17 -10.44 -2.16 -6.64
N HIS A 18 -9.52 -3.11 -6.76
CA HIS A 18 -9.59 -4.44 -6.16
C HIS A 18 -8.20 -5.08 -6.09
N GLU A 19 -8.06 -6.04 -5.20
CA GLU A 19 -6.89 -6.89 -5.08
C GLU A 19 -7.30 -8.36 -5.17
N ILE A 20 -6.42 -9.18 -5.73
CA ILE A 20 -6.64 -10.63 -5.85
C ILE A 20 -5.73 -11.33 -4.84
N ILE A 21 -6.35 -12.07 -3.92
CA ILE A 21 -5.65 -12.96 -3.01
C ILE A 21 -5.83 -14.40 -3.49
N TRP A 22 -4.72 -15.05 -3.84
CA TRP A 22 -4.70 -16.47 -4.15
C TRP A 22 -4.75 -17.28 -2.85
N SER A 23 -5.67 -18.24 -2.78
CA SER A 23 -5.96 -19.03 -1.59
C SER A 23 -6.15 -20.52 -1.90
N GLY A 24 -6.18 -21.35 -0.86
CA GLY A 24 -6.31 -22.80 -0.98
C GLY A 24 -4.98 -23.53 -1.22
N GLN A 25 -5.03 -24.87 -1.28
CA GLN A 25 -3.86 -25.67 -1.64
C GLN A 25 -3.39 -25.28 -3.05
N GLN A 26 -2.11 -24.94 -3.15
CA GLN A 26 -1.44 -24.49 -4.37
C GLN A 26 -1.97 -23.19 -4.99
N GLY A 27 -2.69 -22.35 -4.22
CA GLY A 27 -3.16 -21.04 -4.72
C GLY A 27 -4.26 -21.13 -5.80
N THR A 28 -5.00 -22.23 -5.82
CA THR A 28 -5.98 -22.54 -6.87
C THR A 28 -7.28 -21.74 -6.78
N LYS A 29 -7.53 -21.04 -5.68
CA LYS A 29 -8.75 -20.24 -5.49
C LYS A 29 -8.45 -18.77 -5.47
N GLU A 30 -9.08 -18.05 -6.39
CA GLU A 30 -9.03 -16.59 -6.45
C GLU A 30 -10.03 -15.98 -5.47
N LEU A 31 -9.57 -15.06 -4.61
CA LEU A 31 -10.41 -14.21 -3.78
C LEU A 31 -10.22 -12.76 -4.23
N ARG A 32 -11.27 -12.19 -4.83
CA ARG A 32 -11.28 -10.79 -5.24
C ARG A 32 -11.79 -9.90 -4.09
N ILE A 33 -10.92 -9.04 -3.58
CA ILE A 33 -11.25 -8.09 -2.52
C ILE A 33 -11.49 -6.71 -3.15
N PRO A 34 -12.68 -6.11 -3.02
CA PRO A 34 -12.91 -4.76 -3.48
C PRO A 34 -12.15 -3.75 -2.61
N LEU A 35 -11.51 -2.77 -3.26
CA LEU A 35 -10.78 -1.68 -2.62
C LEU A 35 -11.39 -0.33 -3.00
N PRO A 36 -12.52 0.08 -2.40
CA PRO A 36 -13.09 1.38 -2.68
C PRO A 36 -12.13 2.52 -2.30
N ASP A 37 -11.81 3.37 -3.28
CA ASP A 37 -10.85 4.47 -3.15
C ASP A 37 -11.15 5.37 -1.96
N PHE A 38 -12.43 5.72 -1.76
CA PHE A 38 -12.84 6.63 -0.68
C PHE A 38 -12.57 6.07 0.73
N ILE A 39 -12.37 4.76 0.86
CA ILE A 39 -12.01 4.09 2.11
C ILE A 39 -10.51 3.85 2.18
N TRP A 40 -9.94 3.25 1.14
CA TRP A 40 -8.59 2.68 1.20
C TRP A 40 -7.49 3.69 0.87
N ARG A 41 -7.70 4.58 -0.10
CA ARG A 41 -6.69 5.57 -0.48
C ARG A 41 -6.30 6.50 0.68
N PRO A 42 -7.24 7.08 1.47
CA PRO A 42 -6.87 7.88 2.64
C PRO A 42 -6.09 7.10 3.70
N ARG A 43 -6.36 5.79 3.84
CA ARG A 43 -5.66 4.92 4.79
C ARG A 43 -4.24 4.60 4.33
N ALA A 44 -4.08 4.28 3.05
CA ALA A 44 -2.77 4.05 2.46
C ALA A 44 -1.87 5.30 2.61
N ILE A 45 -2.39 6.49 2.31
CA ILE A 45 -1.65 7.75 2.51
C ILE A 45 -1.16 7.90 3.96
N LYS A 46 -2.05 7.68 4.95
CA LYS A 46 -1.67 7.76 6.37
C LYS A 46 -0.63 6.72 6.76
N TRP A 47 -0.73 5.51 6.24
CA TRP A 47 0.24 4.45 6.47
C TRP A 47 1.62 4.84 5.94
N CYS A 48 1.69 5.34 4.71
CA CYS A 48 2.94 5.81 4.09
C CYS A 48 3.55 6.98 4.86
N GLN A 49 2.73 7.92 5.35
CA GLN A 49 3.19 9.01 6.23
C GLN A 49 3.78 8.46 7.55
N ALA A 50 3.16 7.45 8.15
CA ALA A 50 3.68 6.83 9.37
C ALA A 50 5.00 6.10 9.12
N LEU A 51 5.13 5.41 7.98
CA LEU A 51 6.38 4.76 7.57
C LEU A 51 7.51 5.77 7.36
N ASP A 52 7.25 6.87 6.65
CA ASP A 52 8.23 7.96 6.47
C ASP A 52 8.73 8.50 7.82
N VAL A 53 7.82 8.75 8.76
CA VAL A 53 8.20 9.18 10.12
C VAL A 53 9.05 8.11 10.81
N MET A 54 8.64 6.84 10.75
CA MET A 54 9.37 5.74 11.37
C MET A 54 10.79 5.62 10.80
N PHE A 55 10.97 5.71 9.48
CA PHE A 55 12.29 5.63 8.86
C PHE A 55 13.20 6.77 9.30
N ARG A 56 12.68 8.01 9.37
CA ARG A 56 13.46 9.15 9.90
C ARG A 56 13.86 8.97 11.36
N LEU A 57 13.00 8.38 12.18
CA LEU A 57 13.33 8.08 13.57
C LEU A 57 14.44 7.02 13.68
N LEU A 58 14.43 6.00 12.82
CA LEU A 58 15.49 4.99 12.78
C LEU A 58 16.82 5.59 12.30
N GLU A 59 16.80 6.42 11.25
CA GLU A 59 18.01 7.12 10.77
C GLU A 59 18.65 8.02 11.84
N LEU A 60 17.82 8.70 12.64
CA LEU A 60 18.31 9.49 13.76
C LEU A 60 18.92 8.60 14.85
N ALA A 61 18.28 7.49 15.19
CA ALA A 61 18.79 6.56 16.21
C ALA A 61 20.12 5.88 15.81
N ASP A 62 20.35 5.66 14.51
CA ASP A 62 21.59 5.08 13.99
C ASP A 62 22.76 6.08 13.96
N THR A 63 22.49 7.38 14.14
CA THR A 63 23.52 8.45 14.15
C THR A 63 23.94 8.91 15.55
N ASP A 64 23.29 8.40 16.61
CA ASP A 64 23.64 8.58 18.03
C ASP A 64 24.51 7.43 18.58
#